data_AF-A0A822GVW0-F1
#
_entry.id   AF-A0A822GVW0-F1
#
_cell.length_a   1.000
_cell.length_b   1.000
_cell.length_c   1.000
_cell.angle_alpha   90.00
_cell.angle_beta   90.00
_cell.angle_gamma   90.00
#
_symmetry.space_group_name_H-M   'P 1'
#
loop_
_entity.id
_entity.type
_entity.pdbx_description
1 polymer ?
#
loop_
_entity_poly.entity_id
_entity_poly.type
_entity_poly.pdbx_seq_one_letter_code
_entity_poly.pdbx_strand_id
1 'polypeptide(L)'
;VRVDKIGPPNMKVNISFESGCNCSRMLEFLEQQNIEQSQIFNVDFIIFSLCTNDVAYLELNQVIEHCRYLIQRTRQLFPQIKAIAWLALSPRSKPSKLYNSSSIDEINKKFNQLLQILSKQMNFEVINANLQHQHMHQDGLHPAIQSGRILFEKAIYNWLCKQNKKFSLHLEADHNNINNNNDIPTATNINNYNYYNIPQPTSNKYNYTRTIQPTIQFNKNHNNKNNNDNNKPRYEQKAYQR
;
A
#
# COMPACT_ATOMS: atom_id res chain seq x y z
N VAL A 1 0.66 9.15 6.62
CA VAL A 1 2.09 9.28 6.24
C VAL A 1 2.26 10.57 5.43
N ARG A 2 3.31 11.36 5.66
CA ARG A 2 3.60 12.63 4.95
C ARG A 2 4.54 12.40 3.76
N VAL A 3 4.16 12.83 2.57
CA VAL A 3 4.90 12.58 1.31
C VAL A 3 6.30 13.19 1.34
N ASP A 4 6.44 14.40 1.86
CA ASP A 4 7.69 15.16 1.98
C ASP A 4 8.73 14.51 2.91
N LYS A 5 8.33 13.49 3.69
CA LYS A 5 9.16 12.90 4.75
C LYS A 5 9.53 11.44 4.55
N ILE A 6 9.09 10.83 3.44
CA ILE A 6 9.29 9.39 3.23
C ILE A 6 10.17 9.03 2.05
N GLY A 7 10.42 9.96 1.11
CA GLY A 7 11.32 9.74 -0.01
C GLY A 7 12.72 10.30 0.24
N PRO A 8 13.79 9.68 -0.26
CA PRO A 8 15.07 10.37 -0.44
C PRO A 8 14.92 11.55 -1.44
N PRO A 9 15.82 12.57 -1.40
CA PRO A 9 15.64 13.84 -2.11
C PRO A 9 15.37 13.75 -3.62
N ASN A 10 15.81 12.67 -4.27
CA ASN A 10 15.69 12.49 -5.73
C ASN A 10 14.60 11.47 -6.12
N MET A 11 13.72 11.10 -5.20
CA MET A 11 12.67 10.12 -5.45
C MET A 11 11.30 10.79 -5.41
N LYS A 12 10.54 10.65 -6.49
CA LYS A 12 9.14 11.03 -6.51
C LYS A 12 8.33 9.97 -5.77
N VAL A 13 7.56 10.41 -4.79
CA VAL A 13 6.68 9.55 -3.99
C VAL A 13 5.24 9.96 -4.24
N ASN A 14 4.40 8.98 -4.61
CA ASN A 14 2.96 9.13 -4.70
C ASN A 14 2.31 8.33 -3.56
N ILE A 15 1.27 8.89 -2.93
CA ILE A 15 0.47 8.19 -1.93
C ILE A 15 -0.97 8.11 -2.42
N SER A 16 -1.47 6.89 -2.57
CA SER A 16 -2.88 6.61 -2.84
C SER A 16 -3.48 5.94 -1.59
N PHE A 17 -4.63 6.42 -1.13
CA PHE A 17 -5.25 5.90 0.09
C PHE A 17 -6.77 5.83 -0.04
N GLU A 18 -7.36 4.81 0.58
CA GLU A 18 -8.80 4.67 0.78
C GLU A 18 -9.03 4.08 2.18
N SER A 19 -9.93 4.70 2.96
CA SER A 19 -10.28 4.20 4.29
C SER A 19 -11.13 2.93 4.18
N GLY A 20 -10.87 1.94 5.02
CA GLY A 20 -11.59 0.65 4.95
C GLY A 20 -11.17 -0.25 3.79
N CYS A 21 -10.16 0.14 3.01
CA CYS A 21 -9.65 -0.66 1.90
C CYS A 21 -9.17 -2.05 2.39
N ASN A 22 -9.43 -3.06 1.56
CA ASN A 22 -9.03 -4.44 1.75
C ASN A 22 -8.37 -4.96 0.46
N CYS A 23 -7.88 -6.20 0.44
CA CYS A 23 -7.19 -6.71 -0.74
C CYS A 23 -8.07 -6.75 -2.00
N SER A 24 -9.35 -7.12 -1.86
CA SER A 24 -10.30 -7.14 -2.98
C SER A 24 -10.50 -5.75 -3.60
N ARG A 25 -10.65 -4.72 -2.76
CA ARG A 25 -10.79 -3.32 -3.21
C ARG A 25 -9.52 -2.80 -3.87
N MET A 26 -8.35 -3.17 -3.35
CA MET A 26 -7.08 -2.84 -3.99
C MET A 26 -6.97 -3.49 -5.37
N LEU A 27 -7.38 -4.75 -5.52
CA LEU A 27 -7.41 -5.42 -6.83
C LEU A 27 -8.34 -4.71 -7.81
N GLU A 28 -9.55 -4.38 -7.41
CA GLU A 28 -10.48 -3.59 -8.21
C GLU A 28 -9.84 -2.27 -8.67
N PHE A 29 -9.14 -1.57 -7.76
CA PHE A 29 -8.41 -0.34 -8.10
C PHE A 29 -7.29 -0.56 -9.13
N LEU A 30 -6.50 -1.63 -9.00
CA LEU A 30 -5.42 -1.95 -9.95
C LEU A 30 -5.98 -2.31 -11.34
N GLU A 31 -7.14 -2.95 -11.41
CA GLU A 31 -7.73 -3.46 -12.65
C GLU A 31 -8.63 -2.46 -13.37
N GLN A 32 -9.23 -1.50 -12.67
CA GLN A 32 -10.13 -0.49 -13.27
C GLN A 32 -9.40 0.61 -14.05
N GLN A 33 -8.08 0.73 -13.90
CA GLN A 33 -7.30 1.77 -14.55
C GLN A 33 -6.93 1.32 -15.97
N ASN A 34 -7.07 2.21 -16.97
CA ASN A 34 -6.30 2.03 -18.19
C ASN A 34 -4.82 2.04 -17.78
N ILE A 35 -4.13 0.92 -17.97
CA ILE A 35 -2.82 0.64 -17.36
C ILE A 35 -1.84 1.78 -17.62
N GLU A 36 -1.80 2.28 -18.86
CA GLU A 36 -0.91 3.38 -19.31
C GLU A 36 -1.23 4.74 -18.66
N GLN A 37 -2.48 4.95 -18.26
CA GLN A 37 -2.93 6.17 -17.57
C GLN A 37 -2.91 6.01 -16.04
N SER A 38 -2.64 4.80 -15.54
CA SER A 38 -2.67 4.54 -14.11
C SER A 38 -1.55 5.30 -13.40
N GLN A 39 -1.82 5.76 -12.18
CA GLN A 39 -0.82 6.38 -11.31
C GLN A 39 0.37 5.45 -10.98
N ILE A 40 0.21 4.15 -11.26
CA ILE A 40 1.17 3.09 -10.97
C ILE A 40 2.08 2.79 -12.18
N PHE A 41 1.68 3.19 -13.39
CA PHE A 41 2.38 2.80 -14.62
C PHE A 41 3.86 3.21 -14.63
N ASN A 42 4.18 4.38 -14.10
CA ASN A 42 5.55 4.90 -14.09
C ASN A 42 6.18 4.81 -12.69
N VAL A 43 5.86 3.75 -11.94
CA VAL A 43 6.36 3.52 -10.59
C VAL A 43 7.36 2.37 -10.58
N ASP A 44 8.57 2.64 -10.06
CA ASP A 44 9.60 1.62 -9.87
C ASP A 44 9.34 0.72 -8.65
N PHE A 45 8.74 1.27 -7.60
CA PHE A 45 8.58 0.62 -6.30
C PHE A 45 7.18 0.77 -5.73
N ILE A 46 6.58 -0.32 -5.27
CA ILE A 46 5.28 -0.29 -4.58
C ILE A 46 5.43 -0.72 -3.12
N ILE A 47 4.70 -0.02 -2.24
CA ILE A 47 4.55 -0.41 -0.84
C ILE A 47 3.06 -0.57 -0.53
N PHE A 48 2.64 -1.78 -0.15
CA PHE A 48 1.29 -2.03 0.34
C PHE A 48 1.19 -1.80 1.85
N SER A 49 0.12 -1.14 2.28
CA SER A 49 -0.27 -0.99 3.69
C SER A 49 -1.72 -1.42 3.83
N LEU A 50 -1.94 -2.74 3.86
CA LEU A 50 -3.26 -3.38 3.77
C LEU A 50 -3.39 -4.52 4.79
N CYS A 51 -4.55 -5.18 4.78
CA CYS A 51 -4.92 -6.36 5.59
C CYS A 51 -5.32 -6.15 7.05
N THR A 52 -5.21 -4.95 7.63
CA THR A 52 -5.82 -4.70 8.95
C THR A 52 -7.34 -4.97 8.92
N ASN A 53 -8.00 -4.63 7.80
CA ASN A 53 -9.43 -4.90 7.61
C ASN A 53 -9.67 -6.35 7.22
N ASP A 54 -8.89 -6.93 6.30
CA ASP A 54 -9.05 -8.34 5.91
C ASP A 54 -8.96 -9.27 7.14
N VAL A 55 -7.94 -9.10 7.98
CA VAL A 55 -7.79 -9.85 9.25
C VAL A 55 -8.94 -9.60 10.23
N ALA A 56 -9.63 -8.46 10.13
CA ALA A 56 -10.77 -8.17 11.00
C ALA A 56 -12.02 -8.99 10.65
N TYR A 57 -12.12 -9.47 9.40
CA TYR A 57 -13.36 -10.01 8.84
C TYR A 57 -13.22 -11.39 8.20
N LEU A 58 -12.00 -11.88 7.96
CA LEU A 58 -11.70 -13.14 7.30
C LEU A 58 -10.72 -13.98 8.11
N GLU A 59 -10.74 -15.29 7.87
CA GLU A 59 -9.77 -16.21 8.46
C GLU A 59 -8.38 -16.01 7.85
N LEU A 60 -7.32 -16.20 8.65
CA LEU A 60 -5.95 -15.90 8.26
C LEU A 60 -5.51 -16.55 6.93
N ASN A 61 -5.91 -17.80 6.68
CA ASN A 61 -5.56 -18.48 5.43
C ASN A 61 -6.15 -17.77 4.20
N GLN A 62 -7.38 -17.25 4.31
CA GLN A 62 -8.02 -16.49 3.23
C GLN A 62 -7.29 -15.16 3.01
N VAL A 63 -6.91 -14.48 4.10
CA VAL A 63 -6.16 -13.21 4.02
C VAL A 63 -4.81 -13.42 3.32
N ILE A 64 -4.08 -14.49 3.65
CA ILE A 64 -2.79 -14.79 3.02
C ILE A 64 -2.95 -15.12 1.54
N GLU A 65 -3.99 -15.85 1.15
CA GLU A 65 -4.27 -16.10 -0.27
C GLU A 65 -4.67 -14.82 -1.02
N HIS A 66 -5.41 -13.91 -0.39
CA HIS A 66 -5.65 -12.58 -0.97
C HIS A 66 -4.36 -11.78 -1.17
N CYS A 67 -3.42 -11.83 -0.21
CA CYS A 67 -2.11 -11.19 -0.36
C CYS A 67 -1.33 -11.80 -1.53
N ARG A 68 -1.32 -13.14 -1.63
CA ARG A 68 -0.66 -13.87 -2.72
C ARG A 68 -1.21 -13.43 -4.08
N TYR A 69 -2.52 -13.42 -4.23
CA TYR A 69 -3.17 -13.03 -5.47
C TYR A 69 -2.89 -11.55 -5.82
N LEU A 70 -2.96 -10.64 -4.85
CA LEU A 70 -2.64 -9.22 -5.06
C LEU A 70 -1.20 -9.02 -5.57
N ILE A 71 -0.21 -9.70 -4.97
CA ILE A 71 1.18 -9.62 -5.42
C ILE A 71 1.36 -10.17 -6.84
N GLN A 72 0.77 -11.34 -7.13
CA GLN A 72 0.82 -11.93 -8.47
C GLN A 72 0.23 -10.99 -9.50
N ARG A 73 -0.97 -10.47 -9.21
CA ARG A 73 -1.69 -9.61 -10.14
C ARG A 73 -0.97 -8.29 -10.38
N THR A 74 -0.41 -7.69 -9.34
CA THR A 74 0.42 -6.48 -9.45
C THR A 74 1.58 -6.68 -10.41
N ARG A 75 2.31 -7.81 -10.29
CA ARG A 75 3.44 -8.10 -11.20
C ARG A 75 3.00 -8.36 -12.63
N GLN A 76 1.84 -8.97 -12.84
CA GLN A 76 1.30 -9.21 -14.18
C GLN A 76 0.90 -7.90 -14.87
N LEU A 77 0.22 -7.01 -14.13
CA LEU A 77 -0.26 -5.74 -14.66
C LEU A 77 0.87 -4.72 -14.86
N PHE A 78 1.89 -4.77 -14.00
CA PHE A 78 2.97 -3.79 -13.94
C PHE A 78 4.35 -4.47 -13.86
N PRO A 79 4.79 -5.17 -14.94
CA PRO A 79 6.05 -5.90 -14.96
C PRO A 79 7.31 -5.02 -14.78
N GLN A 80 7.19 -3.72 -15.03
CA GLN A 80 8.25 -2.72 -14.83
C GLN A 80 8.59 -2.44 -13.37
N ILE A 81 7.73 -2.83 -12.41
CA ILE A 81 7.99 -2.62 -10.98
C ILE A 81 9.19 -3.46 -10.56
N LYS A 82 10.24 -2.78 -10.10
CA LYS A 82 11.51 -3.36 -9.68
C LYS A 82 11.45 -4.01 -8.31
N ALA A 83 10.65 -3.46 -7.39
CA ALA A 83 10.47 -4.02 -6.06
C ALA A 83 9.09 -3.75 -5.48
N ILE A 84 8.58 -4.75 -4.75
CA ILE A 84 7.35 -4.64 -3.96
C ILE A 84 7.72 -4.83 -2.49
N ALA A 85 7.11 -4.02 -1.63
CA ALA A 85 7.14 -4.22 -0.20
C ALA A 85 5.73 -4.20 0.42
N TRP A 86 5.64 -4.78 1.60
CA TRP A 86 4.43 -4.81 2.40
C TRP A 86 4.71 -4.35 3.83
N LEU A 87 3.92 -3.41 4.31
CA LEU A 87 4.02 -2.89 5.67
C LEU A 87 3.38 -3.86 6.66
N ALA A 88 4.17 -4.40 7.59
CA ALA A 88 3.67 -5.29 8.62
C ALA A 88 2.56 -4.61 9.45
N LEU A 89 1.57 -5.40 9.87
CA LEU A 89 0.49 -4.90 10.71
C LEU A 89 1.04 -4.43 12.05
N SER A 90 0.50 -3.30 12.52
CA SER A 90 0.78 -2.80 13.86
C SER A 90 0.04 -3.62 14.93
N PRO A 91 0.48 -3.51 16.20
CA PRO A 91 -0.28 -4.04 17.32
C PRO A 91 -1.72 -3.50 17.30
N ARG A 92 -2.68 -4.30 17.72
CA ARG A 92 -4.10 -3.94 17.68
C ARG A 92 -4.80 -4.38 18.95
N SER A 93 -5.55 -3.47 19.56
CA SER A 93 -6.43 -3.77 20.71
C SER A 93 -7.90 -3.51 20.41
N LYS A 94 -8.22 -2.86 19.28
CA LYS A 94 -9.60 -2.70 18.83
C LYS A 94 -10.16 -4.05 18.40
N PRO A 95 -11.28 -4.53 18.99
CA PRO A 95 -11.86 -5.80 18.60
C PRO A 95 -12.31 -5.76 17.12
N SER A 96 -12.57 -6.93 16.57
CA SER A 96 -13.08 -7.14 15.22
C SER A 96 -14.35 -7.97 15.24
N LYS A 97 -14.85 -8.35 14.06
CA LYS A 97 -16.01 -9.25 13.96
C LYS A 97 -15.68 -10.66 14.43
N LEU A 98 -14.45 -11.13 14.15
CA LEU A 98 -14.01 -12.49 14.45
C LEU A 98 -13.26 -12.62 15.77
N TYR A 99 -12.63 -11.54 16.22
CA TYR A 99 -11.68 -11.57 17.33
C TYR A 99 -12.00 -10.48 18.35
N ASN A 100 -11.91 -10.82 19.63
CA ASN A 100 -12.00 -9.84 20.70
C ASN A 100 -10.68 -9.08 20.85
N SER A 101 -10.63 -8.11 21.76
CA SER A 101 -9.45 -7.28 22.00
C SER A 101 -8.21 -8.07 22.43
N SER A 102 -8.37 -9.18 23.16
CA SER A 102 -7.23 -9.96 23.65
C SER A 102 -6.66 -10.89 22.58
N SER A 103 -7.49 -11.38 21.63
CA SER A 103 -7.03 -12.30 20.59
C SER A 103 -6.56 -11.61 19.31
N ILE A 104 -7.10 -10.44 18.96
CA ILE A 104 -6.80 -9.78 17.67
C ILE A 104 -5.31 -9.41 17.53
N ASP A 105 -4.63 -9.04 18.61
CA ASP A 105 -3.19 -8.70 18.56
C ASP A 105 -2.36 -9.93 18.20
N GLU A 106 -2.66 -11.09 18.79
CA GLU A 106 -2.01 -12.36 18.48
C GLU A 106 -2.29 -12.82 17.05
N ILE A 107 -3.49 -12.55 16.54
CA ILE A 107 -3.81 -12.81 15.13
C ILE A 107 -2.99 -11.89 14.21
N ASN A 108 -2.84 -10.60 14.51
CA ASN A 108 -1.97 -9.70 13.74
C ASN A 108 -0.51 -10.17 13.73
N LYS A 109 0.01 -10.66 14.87
CA LYS A 109 1.36 -11.25 14.96
C LYS A 109 1.50 -12.48 14.07
N LYS A 110 0.53 -13.40 14.12
CA LYS A 110 0.51 -14.60 13.26
C LYS A 110 0.43 -14.23 11.78
N PHE A 111 -0.41 -13.25 11.42
CA PHE A 111 -0.46 -12.73 10.05
C PHE A 111 0.92 -12.22 9.60
N ASN A 112 1.59 -11.40 10.41
CA ASN A 112 2.92 -10.88 10.06
C ASN A 112 3.97 -11.99 9.87
N GLN A 113 3.92 -13.06 10.68
CA GLN A 113 4.79 -14.24 10.50
C GLN A 113 4.51 -14.94 9.17
N LEU A 114 3.24 -15.17 8.83
CA LEU A 114 2.84 -15.79 7.56
C LEU A 114 3.20 -14.91 6.36
N LEU A 115 3.01 -13.60 6.48
CA LEU A 115 3.40 -12.62 5.46
C LEU A 115 4.91 -12.66 5.22
N GLN A 116 5.72 -12.81 6.27
CA GLN A 116 7.18 -12.94 6.14
C GLN A 116 7.60 -14.23 5.42
N ILE A 117 6.86 -15.33 5.59
CA ILE A 117 7.08 -16.57 4.83
C ILE A 117 6.70 -16.35 3.37
N LEU A 118 5.52 -15.77 3.11
CA LEU A 118 5.05 -15.45 1.76
C LEU A 118 6.02 -14.52 1.03
N SER A 119 6.62 -13.56 1.73
CA SER A 119 7.61 -12.63 1.19
C SER A 119 8.80 -13.32 0.55
N LYS A 120 9.28 -14.42 1.16
CA LYS A 120 10.37 -15.23 0.62
C LYS A 120 9.92 -16.01 -0.62
N GLN A 121 8.73 -16.61 -0.56
CA GLN A 121 8.16 -17.39 -1.67
C GLN A 121 7.91 -16.55 -2.92
N MET A 122 7.53 -15.29 -2.73
CA MET A 122 7.09 -14.39 -3.80
C MET A 122 8.07 -13.25 -4.11
N ASN A 123 9.25 -13.27 -3.47
CA ASN A 123 10.31 -12.28 -3.63
C ASN A 123 9.82 -10.82 -3.44
N PHE A 124 9.17 -10.54 -2.31
CA PHE A 124 8.87 -9.17 -1.86
C PHE A 124 9.42 -8.95 -0.44
N GLU A 125 9.55 -7.69 -0.03
CA GLU A 125 10.07 -7.35 1.31
C GLU A 125 8.95 -6.99 2.28
N VAL A 126 9.09 -7.37 3.55
CA VAL A 126 8.21 -6.90 4.63
C VAL A 126 8.90 -5.76 5.37
N ILE A 127 8.24 -4.60 5.43
CA ILE A 127 8.69 -3.45 6.20
C ILE A 127 8.06 -3.53 7.57
N ASN A 128 8.87 -3.71 8.61
CA ASN A 128 8.41 -3.63 9.99
C ASN A 128 8.82 -2.29 10.60
N ALA A 129 7.83 -1.47 10.96
CA ALA A 129 8.06 -0.20 11.62
C ALA A 129 8.22 -0.30 13.15
N ASN A 130 8.15 -1.52 13.70
CA ASN A 130 8.34 -1.83 15.12
C ASN A 130 7.43 -0.99 16.03
N LEU A 131 6.17 -0.81 15.63
CA LEU A 131 5.19 -0.14 16.49
C LEU A 131 4.90 -1.01 17.71
N GLN A 132 4.75 -0.35 18.85
CA GLN A 132 4.36 -0.92 20.14
C GLN A 132 3.02 -0.29 20.52
N HIS A 133 2.31 -0.85 21.49
CA HIS A 133 0.99 -0.32 21.90
C HIS A 133 1.03 1.16 22.31
N GLN A 134 2.13 1.64 22.93
CA GLN A 134 2.31 3.06 23.26
C GLN A 134 2.40 4.00 22.03
N HIS A 135 2.66 3.44 20.85
CA HIS A 135 2.71 4.16 19.57
C HIS A 135 1.36 4.12 18.83
N MET A 136 0.35 3.46 19.39
CA MET A 136 -0.99 3.37 18.84
C MET A 136 -1.88 4.50 19.38
N HIS A 137 -2.88 4.88 18.59
CA HIS A 137 -3.93 5.80 18.99
C HIS A 137 -4.86 5.13 20.02
N GLN A 138 -5.61 5.94 20.76
CA GLN A 138 -6.53 5.46 21.81
C GLN A 138 -7.63 4.55 21.26
N ASP A 139 -7.94 4.62 19.97
CA ASP A 139 -8.89 3.72 19.33
C ASP A 139 -8.39 2.26 19.20
N GLY A 140 -7.11 2.01 19.51
CA GLY A 140 -6.51 0.68 19.47
C GLY A 140 -6.35 0.07 18.08
N LEU A 141 -6.51 0.87 17.01
CA LEU A 141 -6.46 0.42 15.61
C LEU A 141 -5.46 1.24 14.79
N HIS A 142 -5.49 2.56 14.92
CA HIS A 142 -4.66 3.45 14.12
C HIS A 142 -3.39 3.83 14.86
N PRO A 143 -2.27 4.08 14.18
CA PRO A 143 -1.08 4.65 14.80
C PRO A 143 -1.35 6.05 15.35
N ALA A 144 -0.74 6.38 16.48
CA ALA A 144 -0.75 7.76 16.98
C ALA A 144 0.00 8.67 16.00
N ILE A 145 -0.52 9.88 15.78
CA ILE A 145 0.06 10.84 14.82
C ILE A 145 1.49 11.23 15.21
N GLN A 146 1.73 11.46 16.50
CA GLN A 146 3.00 12.02 16.99
C GLN A 146 4.11 10.99 17.15
N SER A 147 3.80 9.71 17.33
CA SER A 147 4.80 8.66 17.58
C SER A 147 4.73 7.54 16.54
N GLY A 148 3.57 6.91 16.37
CA GLY A 148 3.38 5.79 15.44
C GLY A 148 3.60 6.16 13.97
N ARG A 149 3.03 7.28 13.51
CA ARG A 149 3.21 7.73 12.12
C ARG A 149 4.66 8.04 11.79
N ILE A 150 5.43 8.60 12.74
CA ILE A 150 6.84 8.91 12.54
C ILE A 150 7.65 7.63 12.34
N LEU A 151 7.37 6.59 13.13
CA LEU A 151 8.03 5.28 12.96
C LEU A 151 7.73 4.67 11.59
N PHE A 152 6.49 4.78 11.11
CA PHE A 152 6.15 4.37 9.76
C PHE A 152 6.90 5.16 8.69
N GLU A 153 6.91 6.50 8.79
CA GLU A 153 7.64 7.38 7.89
C GLU A 153 9.13 6.99 7.81
N LYS A 154 9.77 6.76 8.97
CA LYS A 154 11.17 6.36 9.06
C LYS A 154 11.45 4.97 8.47
N ALA A 155 10.58 3.99 8.73
CA ALA A 155 10.75 2.64 8.21
C ALA A 155 10.63 2.59 6.69
N ILE A 156 9.64 3.30 6.14
CA ILE A 156 9.45 3.45 4.70
C ILE A 156 10.65 4.16 4.06
N TYR A 157 11.09 5.28 4.64
CA TYR A 157 12.26 6.02 4.18
C TYR A 157 13.50 5.14 4.09
N ASN A 158 13.81 4.39 5.15
CA ASN A 158 14.97 3.50 5.18
C ASN A 158 14.89 2.42 4.10
N TRP A 159 13.70 1.85 3.87
CA TRP A 159 13.49 0.88 2.81
C TRP A 159 13.71 1.49 1.42
N LEU A 160 13.16 2.68 1.16
CA LEU A 160 13.35 3.40 -0.10
C LEU A 160 14.82 3.78 -0.33
N CYS A 161 15.54 4.23 0.70
CA CYS A 161 16.98 4.48 0.60
C CYS A 161 17.77 3.21 0.24
N LYS A 162 17.41 2.06 0.81
CA LYS A 162 18.03 0.76 0.48
C LYS A 162 17.77 0.38 -0.97
N GLN A 163 16.55 0.54 -1.47
CA GLN A 163 16.23 0.26 -2.87
C GLN A 163 16.99 1.20 -3.81
N ASN A 164 16.99 2.51 -3.52
CA ASN A 164 17.71 3.49 -4.33
C ASN A 164 19.19 3.11 -4.48
N LYS A 165 19.87 2.76 -3.38
CA LYS A 165 21.26 2.29 -3.44
C LYS A 165 21.41 1.01 -4.26
N LYS A 166 20.55 0.02 -4.04
CA LYS A 166 20.59 -1.27 -4.74
C LYS A 166 20.49 -1.09 -6.26
N PHE A 167 19.56 -0.27 -6.73
CA PHE A 167 19.31 -0.09 -8.16
C PHE A 167 20.19 0.97 -8.81
N SER A 168 20.73 1.95 -8.07
CA SER A 168 21.77 2.86 -8.59
C SER A 168 23.09 2.11 -8.86
N LEU A 169 23.50 1.20 -7.98
CA LEU A 169 24.74 0.42 -8.15
C LEU A 169 24.69 -0.55 -9.34
N HIS A 170 23.52 -1.08 -9.68
CA HIS A 170 23.37 -1.94 -10.86
C HIS A 170 23.60 -1.17 -12.17
N LEU A 171 23.18 0.10 -12.24
CA LEU A 171 23.42 0.95 -13.42
C LEU A 171 24.91 1.27 -13.62
N GLU A 172 25.66 1.46 -12.54
CA GLU A 172 27.11 1.71 -12.61
C GLU A 172 27.91 0.45 -12.99
N ALA A 173 27.46 -0.74 -12.57
CA ALA A 173 28.07 -2.01 -12.95
C ALA A 173 27.85 -2.34 -14.44
N ASP A 174 26.66 -2.06 -14.98
CA ASP A 174 26.36 -2.25 -16.39
C ASP A 174 27.11 -1.24 -17.29
N HIS A 175 27.34 -0.01 -16.82
CA HIS A 175 28.12 0.99 -17.56
C HIS A 175 29.63 0.74 -17.56
N ASN A 176 30.19 0.16 -16.49
CA ASN A 176 31.62 -0.17 -16.43
C ASN A 176 31.99 -1.44 -17.21
N ASN A 177 31.02 -2.16 -17.78
CA ASN A 177 31.25 -3.37 -18.57
C ASN A 177 31.17 -3.13 -20.09
N ILE A 178 31.04 -1.89 -20.55
CA ILE A 178 30.92 -1.53 -21.98
C ILE A 178 32.28 -1.28 -22.65
N ASN A 179 33.40 -1.29 -21.90
CA ASN A 179 34.73 -0.94 -22.44
C ASN A 179 35.72 -2.12 -22.50
N ASN A 180 35.27 -3.36 -22.68
CA ASN A 180 36.16 -4.45 -23.08
C ASN A 180 35.47 -5.39 -24.08
N ASN A 181 35.90 -5.26 -25.33
CA ASN A 181 35.98 -6.27 -26.39
C ASN A 181 34.81 -7.22 -26.66
N ASN A 182 34.28 -7.10 -27.89
CA ASN A 182 34.02 -8.19 -28.84
C ASN A 182 33.95 -9.61 -28.25
N ASP A 183 32.81 -9.96 -27.65
CA ASP A 183 32.25 -11.29 -27.71
C ASP A 183 30.75 -11.15 -27.48
N ILE A 184 29.94 -11.68 -28.39
CA ILE A 184 28.49 -11.77 -28.25
C ILE A 184 28.20 -12.91 -27.28
N PRO A 185 27.67 -12.68 -26.07
CA PRO A 185 27.03 -13.75 -25.32
C PRO A 185 25.54 -13.65 -25.63
N THR A 186 25.06 -14.61 -26.40
CA THR A 186 23.64 -14.93 -26.52
C THR A 186 23.03 -14.96 -25.12
N ALA A 187 22.14 -14.01 -24.83
CA ALA A 187 21.36 -13.99 -23.61
C ALA A 187 20.46 -15.24 -23.60
N THR A 188 20.96 -16.33 -23.03
CA THR A 188 20.17 -17.52 -22.76
C THR A 188 19.15 -17.18 -21.67
N ASN A 189 17.90 -17.03 -22.11
CA ASN A 189 16.68 -17.50 -21.46
C ASN A 189 16.77 -17.66 -19.93
N ILE A 190 16.37 -16.62 -19.20
CA ILE A 190 16.04 -16.75 -17.78
C ILE A 190 14.53 -16.56 -17.63
N ASN A 191 13.85 -17.71 -17.47
CA ASN A 191 12.53 -17.92 -16.88
C ASN A 191 11.27 -17.58 -17.70
N ASN A 192 10.97 -18.43 -18.68
CA ASN A 192 9.59 -18.74 -19.05
C ASN A 192 8.91 -19.53 -17.91
N TYR A 193 8.29 -18.83 -16.96
CA TYR A 193 7.24 -19.45 -16.15
C TYR A 193 5.93 -19.36 -16.93
N ASN A 194 5.51 -20.46 -17.55
CA ASN A 194 4.17 -20.63 -18.10
C ASN A 194 3.15 -20.59 -16.95
N TYR A 195 2.58 -19.40 -16.69
CA TYR A 195 1.59 -19.15 -15.64
C TYR A 195 0.13 -19.35 -16.10
N TYR A 196 -0.10 -19.90 -17.29
CA TYR A 196 -1.43 -20.20 -17.78
C TYR A 196 -1.87 -21.59 -17.30
N ASN A 197 -2.48 -21.65 -16.12
CA ASN A 197 -3.55 -22.59 -15.72
C ASN A 197 -3.63 -22.64 -14.19
N ILE A 198 -4.25 -21.64 -13.56
CA ILE A 198 -4.62 -21.72 -12.14
C ILE A 198 -6.04 -21.14 -11.99
N PRO A 199 -6.96 -21.85 -11.31
CA PRO A 199 -8.37 -21.48 -11.23
C PRO A 199 -8.57 -20.13 -10.55
N GLN A 200 -9.34 -19.28 -11.22
CA GLN A 200 -9.94 -18.06 -10.67
C GLN A 200 -10.80 -18.43 -9.46
N PRO A 201 -10.68 -17.77 -8.30
CA PRO A 201 -11.69 -17.91 -7.26
C PRO A 201 -13.02 -17.41 -7.82
N THR A 202 -13.99 -18.32 -7.92
CA THR A 202 -15.35 -18.02 -8.39
C THR A 202 -15.92 -16.87 -7.55
N SER A 203 -16.32 -15.81 -8.24
CA SER A 203 -16.94 -14.63 -7.67
C SER A 203 -18.29 -14.98 -7.05
N ASN A 204 -18.29 -15.36 -5.77
CA ASN A 204 -19.50 -15.29 -4.98
C ASN A 204 -19.82 -13.81 -4.76
N LYS A 205 -20.82 -13.32 -5.51
CA LYS A 205 -21.45 -12.01 -5.38
C LYS A 205 -21.98 -11.84 -3.95
N TYR A 206 -21.14 -11.39 -3.04
CA TYR A 206 -21.60 -10.82 -1.77
C TYR A 206 -22.10 -9.41 -2.06
N ASN A 207 -23.41 -9.28 -2.23
CA ASN A 207 -24.12 -8.00 -2.33
C ASN A 207 -23.89 -7.19 -1.04
N TYR A 208 -22.88 -6.31 -1.04
CA TYR A 208 -22.80 -5.21 -0.10
C TYR A 208 -23.43 -3.98 -0.74
N THR A 209 -24.73 -3.81 -0.52
CA THR A 209 -25.40 -2.54 -0.80
C THR A 209 -24.94 -1.53 0.25
N ARG A 210 -24.05 -0.61 -0.13
CA ARG A 210 -23.85 0.65 0.59
C ARG A 210 -23.60 1.78 -0.39
N THR A 211 -24.62 2.61 -0.54
CA THR A 211 -24.68 3.87 -1.27
C THR A 211 -23.72 4.87 -0.67
N ILE A 212 -22.71 5.32 -1.43
CA ILE A 212 -22.05 6.62 -1.23
C ILE A 212 -21.72 7.19 -2.61
N GLN A 213 -22.35 8.33 -2.96
CA GLN A 213 -22.01 9.12 -4.14
C GLN A 213 -20.64 9.81 -3.94
N PRO A 214 -19.74 9.79 -4.94
CA PRO A 214 -18.55 10.63 -4.91
C PRO A 214 -18.86 12.02 -5.48
N THR A 215 -18.83 13.07 -4.65
CA THR A 215 -18.77 14.45 -5.15
C THR A 215 -17.30 14.87 -5.31
N ILE A 216 -16.81 14.75 -6.55
CA ILE A 216 -15.67 15.51 -7.05
C ILE A 216 -16.25 16.78 -7.68
N GLN A 217 -15.85 17.97 -7.22
CA GLN A 217 -16.01 19.18 -8.02
C GLN A 217 -14.69 19.95 -8.12
N PHE A 218 -14.22 20.01 -9.37
CA PHE A 218 -13.21 20.93 -9.87
C PHE A 218 -13.80 22.34 -10.08
N ASN A 219 -12.91 23.32 -9.96
CA ASN A 219 -13.09 24.76 -10.19
C ASN A 219 -14.01 25.17 -11.36
N LYS A 220 -14.78 26.24 -11.14
CA LYS A 220 -15.17 27.20 -12.20
C LYS A 220 -14.87 28.63 -11.75
N ASN A 221 -14.03 29.31 -12.52
CA ASN A 221 -14.00 30.77 -12.61
C ASN A 221 -15.16 31.22 -13.53
N HIS A 222 -16.00 32.15 -13.08
CA HIS A 222 -16.29 33.46 -13.73
C HIS A 222 -17.48 34.19 -13.09
N ASN A 223 -17.25 35.49 -12.85
CA ASN A 223 -18.17 36.64 -12.72
C ASN A 223 -19.69 36.40 -12.92
N ASN A 224 -20.55 36.82 -11.97
CA ASN A 224 -21.17 38.16 -11.90
C ASN A 224 -22.27 38.22 -10.80
N LYS A 225 -22.33 39.37 -10.11
CA LYS A 225 -23.46 40.07 -9.45
C LYS A 225 -24.84 39.38 -9.32
N ASN A 226 -25.37 39.22 -8.09
CA ASN A 226 -26.34 40.14 -7.47
C ASN A 226 -26.95 39.58 -6.16
N ASN A 227 -26.95 40.46 -5.15
CA ASN A 227 -27.73 40.63 -3.92
C ASN A 227 -28.83 39.64 -3.45
N ASN A 228 -28.79 39.47 -2.12
CA ASN A 228 -29.85 39.61 -1.10
C ASN A 228 -30.30 38.38 -0.29
N ASP A 229 -30.28 38.66 1.02
CA ASP A 229 -31.10 38.15 2.13
C ASP A 229 -30.72 36.85 2.87
N ASN A 230 -30.04 37.09 4.00
CA ASN A 230 -30.44 36.70 5.35
C ASN A 230 -30.76 35.22 5.61
N ASN A 231 -29.76 34.48 6.15
CA ASN A 231 -29.90 33.80 7.45
C ASN A 231 -28.57 33.21 7.94
N LYS A 232 -28.10 33.68 9.10
CA LYS A 232 -27.04 33.10 9.95
C LYS A 232 -27.72 32.16 10.96
N PRO A 233 -27.09 31.06 11.40
CA PRO A 233 -26.09 31.14 12.47
C PRO A 233 -24.85 30.23 12.21
N ARG A 234 -23.63 30.74 12.39
CA ARG A 234 -22.81 30.73 13.62
C ARG A 234 -22.06 29.39 13.81
N TYR A 235 -20.87 29.33 13.20
CA TYR A 235 -19.81 28.37 13.49
C TYR A 235 -19.19 28.68 14.87
N GLU A 236 -19.14 27.70 15.76
CA GLU A 236 -18.22 27.71 16.90
C GLU A 236 -17.01 26.85 16.56
N GLN A 237 -15.88 27.53 16.33
CA GLN A 237 -14.54 26.96 16.46
C GLN A 237 -14.23 26.83 17.95
N LYS A 238 -13.88 25.63 18.42
CA LYS A 238 -13.13 25.47 19.67
C LYS A 238 -11.73 25.01 19.38
N ALA A 239 -10.80 25.91 19.71
CA ALA A 239 -9.37 25.70 19.75
C ALA A 239 -9.03 24.60 20.77
N TYR A 240 -8.15 23.68 20.39
CA TYR A 240 -7.41 22.87 21.36
C TYR A 240 -6.04 23.53 21.57
N GLN A 241 -5.87 24.15 22.73
CA GLN A 241 -4.58 24.43 23.33
C GLN A 241 -4.18 23.26 24.23
N ARG A 242 -2.88 22.91 24.13
CA ARG A 242 -2.07 21.97 24.93
C ARG A 242 -2.16 20.48 24.56
#